data_AF-G7YM89-F1
#
_entry.id   AF-G7YM89-F1
#
_cell.length_a   1.000
_cell.length_b   1.000
_cell.length_c   1.000
_cell.angle_alpha   90.00
_cell.angle_beta   90.00
_cell.angle_gamma   90.00
#
_symmetry.space_group_name_H-M   'P 1'
#
loop_
_entity.id
_entity.type
_entity.pdbx_description
1 polymer ?
#
loop_
_entity_poly.entity_id
_entity_poly.type
_entity_poly.pdbx_seq_one_letter_code
_entity_poly.pdbx_strand_id
1 'polypeptide(L)'
;MGILMHETTMGKRSIRLWENYGLEYGISDAESVELASLVALIERQLTPAIDWFLWGEDEVFVKFTRPCYTASIGRLESLYLPFRWRAYKMDHTRHKQLTHCFRQISDSVLGQELYAMGKRCLTALSYILDKKKYFLADRPTAVDAYLFGRLWPLLLYEARHGTADWTSLDNAKTYNGHSASHPLVQHLLQCPNLVSHFIRIQNTYFPKAAASFRKDIALSHSKRQQTLGLVTAHPVRDCVVVGVGITVLFLMYARRIGLIRKVSS
;
A
#
# COMPACT_ATOMS: atom_id res chain seq x y z
N MET A 1 -5.33 -20.12 -40.37
CA MET A 1 -3.86 -20.20 -40.22
C MET A 1 -3.39 -18.88 -39.61
N GLY A 2 -3.19 -18.79 -38.29
CA GLY A 2 -2.80 -17.51 -37.66
C GLY A 2 -3.27 -17.30 -36.22
N ILE A 3 -3.16 -18.32 -35.37
CA ILE A 3 -3.31 -18.19 -33.91
C ILE A 3 -2.16 -18.96 -33.28
N LEU A 4 -0.96 -18.39 -33.37
CA LEU A 4 0.26 -18.88 -32.72
C LEU A 4 1.33 -17.85 -33.05
N MET A 5 1.47 -16.80 -32.24
CA MET A 5 2.66 -15.90 -32.20
C MET A 5 2.58 -14.78 -31.15
N HIS A 6 1.58 -14.73 -30.25
CA HIS A 6 1.51 -13.67 -29.23
C HIS A 6 1.80 -14.14 -27.79
N GLU A 7 2.00 -15.45 -27.56
CA GLU A 7 2.20 -16.01 -26.23
C GLU A 7 3.69 -16.15 -25.83
N THR A 8 4.62 -16.00 -26.77
CA THR A 8 6.06 -16.25 -26.55
C THR A 8 6.87 -14.99 -26.24
N THR A 9 6.31 -13.79 -26.42
CA THR A 9 7.04 -12.52 -26.27
C THR A 9 7.02 -11.97 -24.83
N MET A 10 5.94 -12.20 -24.07
CA MET A 10 5.91 -11.83 -22.64
C MET A 10 6.81 -12.74 -21.80
N GLY A 11 6.81 -14.05 -22.06
CA GLY A 11 7.71 -15.00 -21.42
C GLY A 11 9.17 -14.62 -21.62
N LYS A 12 9.59 -14.34 -22.86
CA LYS A 12 10.98 -13.95 -23.20
C LYS A 12 11.44 -12.59 -22.67
N ARG A 13 10.53 -11.67 -22.33
CA ARG A 13 10.88 -10.39 -21.69
C ARG A 13 10.94 -10.53 -20.17
N SER A 14 10.04 -11.32 -19.57
CA SER A 14 10.12 -11.66 -18.15
C SER A 14 11.40 -12.44 -17.88
N ILE A 15 11.67 -13.54 -18.61
CA ILE A 15 12.86 -14.40 -18.45
C ILE A 15 14.18 -13.62 -18.56
N ARG A 16 14.31 -12.68 -19.50
CA ARG A 16 15.52 -11.85 -19.64
C ARG A 16 15.73 -10.81 -18.54
N LEU A 17 14.70 -10.47 -17.76
CA LEU A 17 14.89 -9.63 -16.57
C LEU A 17 15.55 -10.43 -15.44
N TRP A 18 15.33 -11.75 -15.34
CA TRP A 18 15.84 -12.59 -14.25
C TRP A 18 17.35 -12.89 -14.33
N GLU A 19 17.89 -13.03 -15.54
CA GLU A 19 19.33 -13.34 -15.76
C GLU A 19 20.28 -12.26 -15.18
N ASN A 20 19.78 -11.03 -14.94
CA ASN A 20 20.60 -9.89 -14.52
C ASN A 20 20.50 -9.49 -13.04
N TYR A 21 19.71 -10.20 -12.22
CA TYR A 21 19.55 -9.88 -10.78
C TYR A 21 20.36 -10.79 -9.84
N GLY A 22 21.58 -11.21 -10.23
CA GLY A 22 22.75 -11.47 -9.36
C GLY A 22 22.66 -12.37 -8.10
N LEU A 23 21.52 -12.95 -7.73
CA LEU A 23 21.30 -13.73 -6.50
C LEU A 23 21.06 -15.23 -6.79
N GLU A 24 20.86 -15.59 -8.05
CA GLU A 24 20.39 -16.91 -8.48
C GLU A 24 21.52 -17.79 -9.05
N TYR A 25 22.72 -17.72 -8.46
CA TYR A 25 23.79 -18.63 -8.84
C TYR A 25 23.49 -20.05 -8.32
N GLY A 26 23.29 -21.00 -9.23
CA GLY A 26 23.10 -22.43 -8.91
C GLY A 26 21.67 -22.84 -8.58
N ILE A 27 20.68 -22.13 -9.12
CA ILE A 27 19.25 -22.51 -9.05
C ILE A 27 18.94 -23.50 -10.17
N SER A 28 18.12 -24.52 -9.88
CA SER A 28 17.63 -25.48 -10.89
C SER A 28 16.65 -24.82 -11.86
N ASP A 29 16.60 -25.27 -13.12
CA ASP A 29 15.64 -24.77 -14.10
C ASP A 29 14.19 -24.84 -13.58
N ALA A 30 13.84 -25.89 -12.84
CA ALA A 30 12.51 -26.04 -12.24
C ALA A 30 12.22 -24.96 -11.19
N GLU A 31 13.18 -24.66 -10.32
CA GLU A 31 13.08 -23.63 -9.29
C GLU A 31 12.97 -22.23 -9.91
N SER A 32 13.70 -21.96 -11.00
CA SER A 32 13.61 -20.69 -11.72
C SER A 32 12.21 -20.44 -12.29
N VAL A 33 11.57 -21.49 -12.81
CA VAL A 33 10.19 -21.43 -13.33
C VAL A 33 9.20 -21.21 -12.20
N GLU A 34 9.39 -21.87 -11.05
CA GLU A 34 8.56 -21.64 -9.85
C GLU A 34 8.67 -20.19 -9.37
N LEU A 35 9.87 -19.63 -9.24
CA LEU A 35 10.09 -18.24 -8.83
C LEU A 35 9.47 -17.25 -9.83
N ALA A 36 9.65 -17.48 -11.13
CA ALA A 36 9.03 -16.67 -12.17
C ALA A 36 7.49 -16.73 -12.10
N SER A 37 6.91 -17.90 -11.79
CA SER A 37 5.47 -18.06 -11.62
C SER A 37 4.95 -17.28 -10.41
N LEU A 38 5.70 -17.26 -9.30
CA LEU A 38 5.36 -16.49 -8.10
C LEU A 38 5.36 -15.00 -8.38
N VAL A 39 6.33 -14.50 -9.13
CA VAL A 39 6.39 -13.08 -9.48
C VAL A 39 5.28 -12.71 -10.43
N ALA A 40 4.99 -13.55 -11.42
CA ALA A 40 3.83 -13.35 -12.28
C ALA A 40 2.52 -13.31 -11.47
N LEU A 41 2.38 -14.17 -10.45
CA LEU A 41 1.23 -14.15 -9.54
C LEU A 41 1.14 -12.83 -8.76
N ILE A 42 2.25 -12.38 -8.17
CA ILE A 42 2.34 -11.10 -7.42
C ILE A 42 2.04 -9.91 -8.34
N GLU A 43 2.57 -9.89 -9.56
CA GLU A 43 2.37 -8.80 -10.51
C GLU A 43 0.94 -8.71 -11.03
N ARG A 44 0.28 -9.86 -11.22
CA ARG A 44 -1.06 -9.91 -11.80
C ARG A 44 -2.16 -9.70 -10.78
N GLN A 45 -1.98 -10.16 -9.54
CA GLN A 45 -3.05 -10.14 -8.53
C GLN A 45 -2.77 -9.15 -7.40
N LEU A 46 -1.57 -9.19 -6.82
CA LEU A 46 -1.25 -8.41 -5.63
C LEU A 46 -0.87 -6.96 -5.95
N THR A 47 -0.06 -6.75 -6.98
CA THR A 47 0.36 -5.42 -7.43
C THR A 47 -0.80 -4.47 -7.73
N PRO A 48 -1.82 -4.84 -8.52
CA PRO A 48 -2.92 -3.93 -8.82
C PRO A 48 -3.76 -3.62 -7.57
N ALA A 49 -3.90 -4.58 -6.64
CA ALA A 49 -4.59 -4.35 -5.35
C ALA A 49 -3.84 -3.31 -4.49
N ILE A 50 -2.52 -3.41 -4.42
CA ILE A 50 -1.68 -2.48 -3.64
C ILE A 50 -1.61 -1.11 -4.32
N ASP A 51 -1.45 -1.06 -5.64
CA ASP A 51 -1.46 0.20 -6.39
C ASP A 51 -2.82 0.89 -6.23
N TRP A 52 -3.94 0.15 -6.23
CA TRP A 52 -5.27 0.72 -5.97
C TRP A 52 -5.43 1.22 -4.53
N PHE A 53 -4.94 0.48 -3.55
CA PHE A 53 -4.96 0.92 -2.15
C PHE A 53 -4.17 2.24 -1.96
N LEU A 54 -2.98 2.35 -2.54
CA LEU A 54 -2.13 3.53 -2.37
C LEU A 54 -2.58 4.75 -3.16
N TRP A 55 -3.08 4.55 -4.38
CA TRP A 55 -3.36 5.64 -5.34
C TRP A 55 -4.85 5.80 -5.66
N GLY A 56 -5.65 4.76 -5.50
CA GLY A 56 -7.09 4.78 -5.74
C GLY A 56 -7.86 5.42 -4.61
N GLU A 57 -7.58 5.07 -3.35
CA GLU A 57 -8.29 5.60 -2.18
C GLU A 57 -7.89 7.04 -1.86
N ASP A 58 -8.87 7.95 -1.85
CA ASP A 58 -8.65 9.37 -1.56
C ASP A 58 -8.06 9.60 -0.18
N GLU A 59 -8.57 8.90 0.84
CA GLU A 59 -8.10 9.03 2.21
C GLU A 59 -6.64 8.61 2.37
N VAL A 60 -6.30 7.44 1.82
CA VAL A 60 -4.93 6.90 1.86
C VAL A 60 -3.99 7.78 1.06
N PHE A 61 -4.42 8.25 -0.12
CA PHE A 61 -3.60 9.09 -0.98
C PHE A 61 -3.23 10.41 -0.30
N VAL A 62 -4.20 11.10 0.31
CA VAL A 62 -3.97 12.41 0.94
C VAL A 62 -3.19 12.27 2.25
N LYS A 63 -3.53 11.28 3.09
CA LYS A 63 -2.95 11.13 4.43
C LYS A 63 -1.57 10.47 4.41
N PHE A 64 -1.34 9.53 3.48
CA PHE A 64 -0.16 8.67 3.49
C PHE A 64 0.67 8.76 2.20
N THR A 65 0.09 8.47 1.05
CA THR A 65 0.87 8.31 -0.20
C THR A 65 1.51 9.61 -0.64
N ARG A 66 0.76 10.72 -0.68
CA ARG A 66 1.31 12.02 -1.06
C ARG A 66 2.50 12.44 -0.18
N PRO A 67 2.38 12.55 1.16
CA PRO A 67 3.49 13.00 1.99
C PRO A 67 4.70 12.06 1.92
N CYS A 68 4.49 10.74 1.88
CA CYS A 68 5.57 9.77 1.78
C CYS A 68 6.37 9.89 0.48
N TYR A 69 5.69 10.06 -0.66
CA TYR A 69 6.34 10.12 -1.98
C TYR A 69 6.88 11.50 -2.33
N THR A 70 6.40 12.57 -1.68
CA THR A 70 6.90 13.93 -1.90
C THR A 70 7.98 14.38 -0.91
N ALA A 71 8.27 13.58 0.12
CA ALA A 71 9.20 13.97 1.19
C ALA A 71 10.61 14.30 0.68
N SER A 72 11.05 13.66 -0.41
CA SER A 72 12.35 13.86 -1.04
C SER A 72 12.35 14.82 -2.24
N ILE A 73 11.19 15.38 -2.60
CA ILE A 73 10.99 16.14 -3.85
C ILE A 73 10.91 17.64 -3.55
N GLY A 74 11.35 18.47 -4.49
CA GLY A 74 11.25 19.93 -4.41
C GLY A 74 9.80 20.41 -4.22
N ARG A 75 9.63 21.55 -3.54
CA ARG A 75 8.31 22.10 -3.14
C ARG A 75 7.35 22.33 -4.32
N LEU A 76 7.86 22.73 -5.48
CA LEU A 76 7.07 22.99 -6.69
C LEU A 76 6.59 21.69 -7.34
N GLU A 77 7.49 20.71 -7.46
CA GLU A 77 7.18 19.41 -8.05
C GLU A 77 6.20 18.61 -7.17
N SER A 78 6.35 18.71 -5.84
CA SER A 78 5.46 18.10 -4.84
C SER A 78 3.96 18.46 -5.00
N LEU A 79 3.64 19.58 -5.67
CA LEU A 79 2.25 20.01 -5.87
C LEU A 79 1.55 19.30 -7.03
N TYR A 80 2.27 18.94 -8.10
CA TYR A 80 1.65 18.44 -9.34
C TYR A 80 2.02 16.98 -9.67
N LEU A 81 3.24 16.55 -9.33
CA LEU A 81 3.75 15.22 -9.65
C LEU A 81 2.89 14.10 -9.03
N PRO A 82 2.46 14.18 -7.75
CA PRO A 82 1.65 13.14 -7.14
C PRO A 82 0.32 12.91 -7.86
N PHE A 83 -0.31 13.97 -8.38
CA PHE A 83 -1.58 13.85 -9.10
C PHE A 83 -1.39 13.23 -10.49
N ARG A 84 -0.29 13.56 -11.19
CA ARG A 84 0.06 12.88 -12.45
C ARG A 84 0.37 11.40 -12.25
N TRP A 85 1.15 11.08 -11.22
CA TRP A 85 1.46 9.70 -10.87
C TRP A 85 0.21 8.93 -10.47
N ARG A 86 -0.69 9.56 -9.71
CA ARG A 86 -2.00 9.00 -9.37
C ARG A 86 -2.80 8.67 -10.62
N ALA A 87 -2.96 9.64 -11.53
CA ALA A 87 -3.69 9.42 -12.78
C ALA A 87 -3.06 8.28 -13.61
N TYR A 88 -1.74 8.29 -13.79
CA TYR A 88 -1.02 7.23 -14.49
C TYR A 88 -1.20 5.86 -13.83
N LYS A 89 -1.09 5.78 -12.50
CA LYS A 89 -1.24 4.53 -11.74
C LYS A 89 -2.66 3.99 -11.81
N MET A 90 -3.67 4.85 -11.68
CA MET A 90 -5.07 4.45 -11.79
C MET A 90 -5.39 3.97 -13.20
N ASP A 91 -4.91 4.68 -14.22
CA ASP A 91 -5.05 4.27 -15.62
C ASP A 91 -4.36 2.93 -15.89
N HIS A 92 -3.13 2.78 -15.43
CA HIS A 92 -2.37 1.54 -15.57
C HIS A 92 -3.05 0.37 -14.87
N THR A 93 -3.58 0.55 -13.66
CA THR A 93 -4.30 -0.52 -12.94
C THR A 93 -5.57 -0.94 -13.66
N ARG A 94 -6.33 0.03 -14.22
CA ARG A 94 -7.52 -0.25 -15.05
C ARG A 94 -7.17 -1.05 -16.31
N HIS A 95 -6.06 -0.73 -16.95
CA HIS A 95 -5.64 -1.36 -18.21
C HIS A 95 -4.85 -2.67 -18.02
N LYS A 96 -4.14 -2.84 -16.89
CA LYS A 96 -3.38 -4.07 -16.58
C LYS A 96 -4.25 -5.26 -16.23
N GLN A 97 -5.40 -5.02 -15.63
CA GLN A 97 -6.39 -6.07 -15.46
C GLN A 97 -6.95 -6.42 -16.84
N LEU A 98 -6.89 -7.70 -17.21
CA LEU A 98 -7.32 -8.23 -18.51
C LEU A 98 -8.67 -7.60 -18.93
N THR A 99 -8.57 -6.79 -19.96
CA THR A 99 -9.34 -5.55 -20.16
C THR A 99 -10.64 -5.79 -20.93
N HIS A 100 -11.47 -6.73 -20.50
CA HIS A 100 -12.80 -6.89 -21.11
C HIS A 100 -13.97 -6.93 -20.12
N CYS A 101 -13.79 -7.41 -18.90
CA CYS A 101 -14.90 -7.56 -17.96
C CYS A 101 -15.18 -6.30 -17.11
N PHE A 102 -14.19 -5.41 -16.94
CA PHE A 102 -14.27 -4.28 -15.99
C PHE A 102 -14.36 -2.89 -16.63
N ARG A 103 -14.51 -2.83 -17.96
CA ARG A 103 -14.41 -1.57 -18.72
C ARG A 103 -15.51 -0.54 -18.41
N GLN A 104 -16.60 -0.97 -17.78
CA GLN A 104 -17.76 -0.14 -17.41
C GLN A 104 -18.07 -0.17 -15.90
N ILE A 105 -17.16 -0.67 -15.07
CA ILE A 105 -17.41 -0.84 -13.64
C ILE A 105 -16.99 0.43 -12.88
N SER A 106 -17.77 0.81 -11.85
CA SER A 106 -17.46 1.97 -11.00
C SER A 106 -16.16 1.74 -10.21
N ASP A 107 -15.46 2.83 -9.89
CA ASP A 107 -14.19 2.77 -9.14
C ASP A 107 -14.32 2.02 -7.79
N SER A 108 -15.48 2.13 -7.13
CA SER A 108 -15.76 1.41 -5.88
C SER A 108 -15.79 -0.11 -6.05
N VAL A 109 -16.48 -0.60 -7.08
CA VAL A 109 -16.63 -2.03 -7.36
C VAL A 109 -15.32 -2.60 -7.91
N LEU A 110 -14.61 -1.82 -8.72
CA LEU A 110 -13.26 -2.16 -9.19
C LEU A 110 -12.31 -2.37 -8.00
N GLY A 111 -12.30 -1.46 -7.04
CA GLY A 111 -11.48 -1.60 -5.82
C GLY A 111 -11.80 -2.87 -5.03
N GLN A 112 -13.08 -3.20 -4.86
CA GLN A 112 -13.49 -4.42 -4.16
C GLN A 112 -13.00 -5.71 -4.83
N GLU A 113 -13.10 -5.80 -6.16
CA GLU A 113 -12.63 -6.97 -6.89
C GLU A 113 -11.10 -7.08 -6.83
N LEU A 114 -10.39 -5.95 -6.98
CA LEU A 114 -8.94 -5.88 -6.81
C LEU A 114 -8.52 -6.39 -5.43
N TYR A 115 -9.21 -5.98 -4.37
CA TYR A 115 -8.94 -6.45 -3.02
C TYR A 115 -9.30 -7.92 -2.82
N ALA A 116 -10.36 -8.43 -3.47
CA ALA A 116 -10.67 -9.85 -3.45
C ALA A 116 -9.56 -10.68 -4.10
N MET A 117 -9.04 -10.25 -5.26
CA MET A 117 -7.90 -10.88 -5.92
C MET A 117 -6.64 -10.81 -5.08
N GLY A 118 -6.33 -9.64 -4.51
CA GLY A 118 -5.19 -9.45 -3.61
C GLY A 118 -5.24 -10.36 -2.39
N LYS A 119 -6.41 -10.48 -1.74
CA LYS A 119 -6.62 -11.39 -0.60
C LYS A 119 -6.38 -12.86 -0.95
N ARG A 120 -6.91 -13.32 -2.09
CA ARG A 120 -6.66 -14.69 -2.59
C ARG A 120 -5.16 -14.93 -2.84
N CYS A 121 -4.47 -13.96 -3.44
CA CYS A 121 -3.03 -14.02 -3.66
C CYS A 121 -2.25 -14.11 -2.35
N LEU A 122 -2.60 -13.32 -1.34
CA LEU A 122 -1.94 -13.37 -0.03
C LEU A 122 -2.12 -14.73 0.66
N THR A 123 -3.33 -15.29 0.61
CA THR A 123 -3.59 -16.64 1.14
C THR A 123 -2.79 -17.70 0.38
N ALA A 124 -2.75 -17.63 -0.95
CA ALA A 124 -1.95 -18.55 -1.75
C ALA A 124 -0.45 -18.45 -1.42
N LEU A 125 0.10 -17.24 -1.31
CA LEU A 125 1.50 -17.03 -0.91
C LEU A 125 1.77 -17.55 0.50
N SER A 126 0.85 -17.32 1.44
CA SER A 126 0.96 -17.85 2.81
C SER A 126 0.93 -19.38 2.84
N TYR A 127 0.20 -20.01 1.92
CA TYR A 127 0.15 -21.47 1.77
C TYR A 127 1.44 -22.02 1.14
N ILE A 128 1.96 -21.38 0.08
CA ILE A 128 3.20 -21.78 -0.58
C ILE A 128 4.40 -21.65 0.38
N LEU A 129 4.39 -20.60 1.19
CA LEU A 129 5.41 -20.35 2.20
C LEU A 129 5.33 -21.37 3.35
N ASP A 130 4.13 -21.84 3.72
CA ASP A 130 3.88 -22.83 4.79
C ASP A 130 4.80 -22.61 6.02
N LYS A 131 5.65 -23.59 6.35
CA LYS A 131 6.66 -23.53 7.43
C LYS A 131 8.07 -23.14 6.95
N LYS A 132 8.22 -22.83 5.66
CA LYS A 132 9.49 -22.48 5.03
C LYS A 132 9.96 -21.09 5.47
N LYS A 133 11.28 -20.88 5.49
CA LYS A 133 11.83 -19.56 5.82
C LYS A 133 11.83 -18.60 4.64
N TYR A 134 11.95 -19.12 3.44
CA TYR A 134 11.88 -18.35 2.21
C TYR A 134 11.08 -19.16 1.19
N PHE A 135 10.74 -18.59 0.04
CA PHE A 135 10.11 -19.37 -1.02
C PHE A 135 10.96 -20.58 -1.43
N LEU A 136 12.30 -20.45 -1.40
CA LEU A 136 13.27 -21.52 -1.63
C LEU A 136 13.79 -22.16 -0.33
N ALA A 137 12.90 -22.36 0.63
CA ALA A 137 13.14 -22.99 1.94
C ALA A 137 14.14 -22.26 2.84
N ASP A 138 15.44 -22.38 2.59
CA ASP A 138 16.53 -21.85 3.43
C ASP A 138 17.33 -20.72 2.77
N ARG A 139 17.10 -20.43 1.48
CA ARG A 139 17.80 -19.35 0.77
C ARG A 139 16.88 -18.16 0.47
N PRO A 140 17.31 -16.92 0.78
CA PRO A 140 16.59 -15.72 0.37
C PRO A 140 16.66 -15.58 -1.15
N THR A 141 15.53 -15.28 -1.78
CA THR A 141 15.43 -15.11 -3.23
C THR A 141 15.07 -13.68 -3.61
N ALA A 142 15.26 -13.33 -4.88
CA ALA A 142 14.78 -12.07 -5.42
C ALA A 142 13.25 -11.91 -5.26
N VAL A 143 12.51 -13.02 -5.30
CA VAL A 143 11.05 -13.06 -5.05
C VAL A 143 10.71 -12.62 -3.64
N ASP A 144 11.47 -13.07 -2.64
CA ASP A 144 11.26 -12.68 -1.24
C ASP A 144 11.45 -11.17 -1.05
N ALA A 145 12.52 -10.62 -1.64
CA ALA A 145 12.79 -9.17 -1.64
C ALA A 145 11.72 -8.39 -2.41
N TYR A 146 11.26 -8.92 -3.55
CA TYR A 146 10.21 -8.32 -4.36
C TYR A 146 8.90 -8.25 -3.59
N LEU A 147 8.47 -9.36 -2.99
CA LEU A 147 7.27 -9.43 -2.17
C LEU A 147 7.36 -8.49 -0.96
N PHE A 148 8.51 -8.47 -0.28
CA PHE A 148 8.76 -7.55 0.83
C PHE A 148 8.58 -6.09 0.39
N GLY A 149 9.18 -5.69 -0.73
CA GLY A 149 9.05 -4.33 -1.28
C GLY A 149 7.62 -3.97 -1.65
N ARG A 150 6.82 -4.93 -2.12
CA ARG A 150 5.39 -4.73 -2.41
C ARG A 150 4.55 -4.58 -1.15
N LEU A 151 4.79 -5.39 -0.13
CA LEU A 151 4.01 -5.37 1.12
C LEU A 151 4.38 -4.22 2.06
N TRP A 152 5.61 -3.72 1.96
CA TRP A 152 6.13 -2.66 2.83
C TRP A 152 5.20 -1.44 2.98
N PRO A 153 4.66 -0.84 1.90
CA PRO A 153 3.77 0.32 2.02
C PRO A 153 2.47 0.05 2.79
N LEU A 154 1.92 -1.18 2.71
CA LEU A 154 0.71 -1.55 3.45
C LEU A 154 0.97 -1.57 4.95
N LEU A 155 2.09 -2.18 5.35
CA LEU A 155 2.49 -2.27 6.76
C LEU A 155 2.92 -0.91 7.30
N LEU A 156 3.58 -0.09 6.49
CA LEU A 156 3.92 1.28 6.87
C LEU A 156 2.69 2.18 7.03
N TYR A 157 1.65 1.98 6.21
CA TYR A 157 0.38 2.66 6.40
C TYR A 157 -0.26 2.25 7.74
N GLU A 158 -0.33 0.95 8.02
CA GLU A 158 -0.89 0.43 9.26
C GLU A 158 -0.10 0.90 10.49
N ALA A 159 1.21 1.03 10.37
CA ALA A 159 2.09 1.52 11.43
C ALA A 159 1.79 2.97 11.83
N ARG A 160 1.38 3.80 10.88
CA ARG A 160 1.14 5.23 11.09
C ARG A 160 -0.33 5.56 11.35
N HIS A 161 -1.23 4.86 10.67
CA HIS A 161 -2.66 5.17 10.64
C HIS A 161 -3.54 4.06 11.22
N GLY A 162 -3.01 2.86 11.35
CA GLY A 162 -3.73 1.70 11.86
C GLY A 162 -3.80 1.59 13.37
N THR A 163 -4.46 0.54 13.84
CA THR A 163 -4.64 0.21 15.27
C THR A 163 -3.95 -1.10 15.65
N ALA A 164 -3.27 -1.75 14.70
CA ALA A 164 -2.51 -2.96 14.96
C ALA A 164 -1.52 -2.76 16.12
N ASP A 165 -1.50 -3.71 17.05
CA ASP A 165 -0.45 -3.78 18.04
C ASP A 165 0.82 -4.36 17.42
N TRP A 166 1.76 -3.46 17.10
CA TRP A 166 3.04 -3.81 16.50
C TRP A 166 4.00 -4.49 17.49
N THR A 167 3.77 -4.37 18.80
CA THR A 167 4.66 -4.94 19.82
C THR A 167 4.50 -6.46 19.94
N SER A 168 3.29 -6.96 19.73
CA SER A 168 3.00 -8.40 19.66
C SER A 168 3.31 -9.02 18.30
N LEU A 169 3.55 -8.20 17.26
CA LEU A 169 3.84 -8.68 15.91
C LEU A 169 5.18 -9.44 15.84
N ASP A 170 6.16 -9.10 16.68
CA ASP A 170 7.43 -9.85 16.82
C ASP A 170 7.18 -11.35 17.13
N ASN A 171 6.04 -11.66 17.76
CA ASN A 171 5.55 -13.01 17.98
C ASN A 171 4.43 -13.35 16.98
N ALA A 172 4.77 -13.40 15.69
CA ALA A 172 3.82 -13.62 14.58
C ALA A 172 2.85 -14.81 14.75
N LYS A 173 3.21 -15.82 15.57
CA LYS A 173 2.37 -17.00 15.86
C LYS A 173 1.20 -16.71 16.82
N THR A 174 1.28 -15.64 17.61
CA THR A 174 0.28 -15.29 18.64
C THR A 174 -0.48 -14.01 18.27
N TYR A 175 -0.21 -13.45 17.09
CA TYR A 175 -0.83 -12.21 16.67
C TYR A 175 -2.24 -12.45 16.14
N ASN A 176 -3.22 -11.75 16.71
CA ASN A 176 -4.64 -12.00 16.42
C ASN A 176 -5.14 -11.26 15.15
N GLY A 177 -4.27 -10.58 14.39
CA GLY A 177 -4.61 -10.06 13.05
C GLY A 177 -5.63 -8.92 12.99
N HIS A 178 -6.05 -8.35 14.13
CA HIS A 178 -7.12 -7.35 14.15
C HIS A 178 -6.59 -5.95 13.84
N SER A 179 -6.94 -5.44 12.65
CA SER A 179 -6.77 -4.04 12.27
C SER A 179 -8.09 -3.49 11.76
N ALA A 180 -8.43 -2.26 12.17
CA ALA A 180 -9.61 -1.55 11.70
C ALA A 180 -9.34 -0.63 10.49
N SER A 181 -8.12 -0.62 9.94
CA SER A 181 -7.74 0.40 8.96
C SER A 181 -8.24 0.11 7.55
N HIS A 182 -8.04 -1.11 7.05
CA HIS A 182 -8.37 -1.49 5.68
C HIS A 182 -8.47 -3.02 5.54
N PRO A 183 -9.48 -3.55 4.81
CA PRO A 183 -9.71 -5.00 4.68
C PRO A 183 -8.54 -5.78 4.08
N LEU A 184 -7.75 -5.18 3.17
CA LEU A 184 -6.56 -5.83 2.60
C LEU A 184 -5.44 -5.96 3.64
N VAL A 185 -5.26 -4.93 4.48
CA VAL A 185 -4.23 -4.93 5.54
C VAL A 185 -4.62 -5.91 6.63
N GLN A 186 -5.89 -5.92 7.03
CA GLN A 186 -6.42 -6.89 7.99
C GLN A 186 -6.17 -8.34 7.52
N HIS A 187 -6.46 -8.64 6.25
CA HIS A 187 -6.24 -9.99 5.70
C HIS A 187 -4.75 -10.36 5.62
N LEU A 188 -3.87 -9.40 5.30
CA LEU A 188 -2.42 -9.60 5.35
C LEU A 188 -1.96 -9.99 6.76
N LEU A 189 -2.46 -9.27 7.76
CA LEU A 189 -2.13 -9.49 9.17
C LEU A 189 -2.68 -10.81 9.73
N GLN A 190 -3.75 -11.33 9.15
CA GLN A 190 -4.29 -12.66 9.46
C GLN A 190 -3.45 -13.82 8.92
N CYS A 191 -2.45 -13.55 8.07
CA CYS A 191 -1.57 -14.56 7.50
C CYS A 191 -0.24 -14.66 8.30
N PRO A 192 -0.14 -15.49 9.35
CA PRO A 192 1.00 -15.48 10.27
C PRO A 192 2.33 -15.89 9.62
N ASN A 193 2.30 -16.81 8.64
CA ASN A 193 3.50 -17.25 7.93
C ASN A 193 4.12 -16.09 7.15
N LEU A 194 3.27 -15.31 6.47
CA LEU A 194 3.70 -14.18 5.65
C LEU A 194 4.20 -13.02 6.51
N VAL A 195 3.53 -12.75 7.63
CA VAL A 195 3.97 -11.77 8.63
C VAL A 195 5.32 -12.17 9.23
N SER A 196 5.48 -13.44 9.63
CA SER A 196 6.75 -13.96 10.16
C SER A 196 7.88 -13.81 9.14
N HIS A 197 7.60 -14.10 7.87
CA HIS A 197 8.56 -13.93 6.79
C HIS A 197 8.97 -12.48 6.58
N PHE A 198 8.01 -11.55 6.59
CA PHE A 198 8.30 -10.12 6.51
C PHE A 198 9.20 -9.64 7.65
N ILE A 199 8.86 -9.99 8.90
CA ILE A 199 9.63 -9.60 10.09
C ILE A 199 11.05 -10.15 10.02
N ARG A 200 11.20 -11.40 9.58
CA ARG A 200 12.51 -12.01 9.36
C ARG A 200 13.32 -11.20 8.36
N ILE A 201 12.78 -10.92 7.15
CA ILE A 201 13.50 -10.13 6.15
C ILE A 201 13.89 -8.76 6.71
N GLN A 202 12.97 -8.08 7.37
CA GLN A 202 13.21 -6.76 7.94
C GLN A 202 14.33 -6.77 8.99
N ASN A 203 14.31 -7.75 9.90
CA ASN A 203 15.31 -7.87 10.96
C ASN A 203 16.67 -8.32 10.44
N THR A 204 16.70 -9.21 9.45
CA THR A 204 17.95 -9.76 8.88
C THR A 204 18.65 -8.76 7.96
N TYR A 205 17.92 -8.10 7.06
CA TYR A 205 18.53 -7.27 6.01
C TYR A 205 18.46 -5.76 6.30
N PHE A 206 17.49 -5.31 7.10
CA PHE A 206 17.26 -3.90 7.36
C PHE A 206 17.15 -3.55 8.85
N PRO A 207 18.10 -3.95 9.72
CA PRO A 207 17.98 -3.77 11.17
C PRO A 207 17.86 -2.30 11.59
N LYS A 208 18.58 -1.40 10.91
CA LYS A 208 18.48 0.05 11.16
C LYS A 208 17.11 0.62 10.76
N ALA A 209 16.56 0.16 9.63
CA ALA A 209 15.23 0.57 9.20
C ALA A 209 14.14 -0.03 10.10
N ALA A 210 14.32 -1.26 10.59
CA ALA A 210 13.45 -1.90 11.57
C ALA A 210 13.39 -1.10 12.88
N ALA A 211 14.54 -0.65 13.38
CA ALA A 211 14.61 0.19 14.57
C ALA A 211 13.93 1.54 14.35
N SER A 212 14.16 2.19 13.21
CA SER A 212 13.48 3.45 12.85
C SER A 212 11.98 3.27 12.73
N PHE A 213 11.53 2.18 12.09
CA PHE A 213 10.13 1.83 11.91
C PHE A 213 9.41 1.66 13.25
N ARG A 214 10.02 0.95 14.21
CA ARG A 214 9.48 0.82 15.58
C ARG A 214 9.40 2.16 16.32
N LYS A 215 10.39 3.03 16.13
CA LYS A 215 10.37 4.40 16.70
C LYS A 215 9.25 5.25 16.11
N ASP A 216 9.08 5.21 14.80
CA ASP A 216 7.99 5.90 14.08
C ASP A 216 6.62 5.45 14.58
N ILE A 217 6.44 4.15 14.80
CA ILE A 217 5.21 3.58 15.38
C ILE A 217 4.96 4.18 16.78
N ALA A 218 5.93 4.08 17.68
CA ALA A 218 5.79 4.59 19.06
C ALA A 218 5.47 6.10 19.09
N LEU A 219 6.13 6.89 18.25
CA LEU A 219 5.90 8.33 18.14
C LEU A 219 4.50 8.65 17.57
N SER A 220 4.04 7.87 16.59
CA SER A 220 2.71 8.02 15.99
C SER A 220 1.61 7.69 16.99
N HIS A 221 1.77 6.65 17.82
CA HIS A 221 0.85 6.31 18.91
C HIS A 221 0.80 7.40 19.98
N SER A 222 1.96 7.93 20.40
CA SER A 222 2.04 9.03 21.36
C SER A 222 1.33 10.29 20.87
N LYS A 223 1.59 10.69 19.61
CA LYS A 223 0.92 11.84 18.99
C LYS A 223 -0.59 11.62 18.89
N ARG A 224 -1.04 10.40 18.56
CA ARG A 224 -2.46 10.05 18.50
C ARG A 224 -3.14 10.14 19.87
N GLN A 225 -2.52 9.60 20.92
CA GLN A 225 -3.01 9.71 22.30
C GLN A 225 -3.09 11.17 22.77
N GLN A 226 -2.09 12.00 22.45
CA GLN A 226 -2.12 13.43 22.74
C GLN A 226 -3.24 14.16 21.99
N THR A 227 -3.43 13.88 20.70
CA THR A 227 -4.52 14.49 19.93
C THR A 227 -5.90 14.04 20.42
N LEU A 228 -6.07 12.76 20.80
CA LEU A 228 -7.32 12.29 21.39
C LEU A 228 -7.56 12.99 22.73
N GLY A 229 -6.53 13.10 23.59
CA GLY A 229 -6.62 13.79 24.87
C GLY A 229 -6.94 15.29 24.73
N LEU A 230 -6.44 15.96 23.69
CA LEU A 230 -6.75 17.36 23.42
C LEU A 230 -8.19 17.55 22.92
N VAL A 231 -8.65 16.66 22.04
CA VAL A 231 -10.02 16.66 21.50
C VAL A 231 -11.04 16.31 22.60
N THR A 232 -10.72 15.37 23.50
CA THR A 232 -11.60 15.03 24.63
C THR A 232 -11.58 16.09 25.74
N ALA A 233 -10.51 16.89 25.85
CA ALA A 233 -10.43 17.95 26.84
C ALA A 233 -11.35 19.15 26.53
N HIS A 234 -11.54 19.52 25.25
CA HIS A 234 -12.32 20.72 24.90
C HIS A 234 -13.19 20.58 23.62
N PRO A 235 -14.17 19.66 23.60
CA PRO A 235 -14.98 19.39 22.40
C PRO A 235 -15.79 20.60 21.90
N VAL A 236 -16.23 21.48 22.80
CA VAL A 236 -17.03 22.66 22.45
C VAL A 236 -16.17 23.78 21.84
N ARG A 237 -14.93 23.94 22.30
CA ARG A 237 -14.03 25.01 21.85
C ARG A 237 -13.59 24.79 20.40
N ASP A 238 -13.30 23.55 20.04
CA ASP A 238 -12.82 23.21 18.69
C ASP A 238 -13.95 23.29 17.65
N CYS A 239 -15.18 22.92 18.01
CA CYS A 239 -16.36 23.14 17.17
C CYS A 239 -16.63 24.63 16.89
N VAL A 240 -16.44 25.50 17.90
CA VAL A 240 -16.61 26.95 17.75
C VAL A 240 -15.52 27.53 16.82
N VAL A 241 -14.26 27.12 16.99
CA VAL A 241 -13.16 27.63 16.15
C VAL A 241 -13.33 27.20 14.68
N VAL A 242 -13.72 25.96 14.42
CA VAL A 242 -13.99 25.47 13.05
C VAL A 242 -15.21 26.16 12.45
N GLY A 243 -16.29 26.36 13.23
CA GLY A 243 -17.47 27.09 12.79
C GLY A 243 -17.20 28.55 12.43
N VAL A 244 -16.38 29.24 13.22
CA VAL A 244 -15.94 30.62 12.93
C VAL A 244 -15.07 30.67 11.67
N GLY A 245 -14.17 29.71 11.48
CA GLY A 245 -13.33 29.64 10.27
C GLY A 245 -14.15 29.46 8.98
N ILE A 246 -15.13 28.56 9.00
CA ILE A 246 -15.99 28.27 7.84
C ILE A 246 -16.88 29.49 7.51
N THR A 247 -17.46 30.15 8.51
CA THR A 247 -18.29 31.33 8.30
C THR A 247 -17.51 32.53 7.77
N VAL A 248 -16.26 32.73 8.24
CA VAL A 248 -15.37 33.77 7.70
C VAL A 248 -15.01 33.49 6.25
N LEU A 249 -14.66 32.24 5.91
CA LEU A 249 -14.38 31.84 4.53
C LEU A 249 -15.61 32.03 3.61
N PHE A 250 -16.80 31.69 4.09
CA PHE A 250 -18.04 31.85 3.36
C PHE A 250 -18.39 33.34 3.13
N LEU A 251 -18.19 34.19 4.15
CA LEU A 251 -18.38 35.64 4.06
C LEU A 251 -17.33 36.29 3.12
N MET A 252 -16.08 35.84 3.16
CA MET A 252 -15.05 36.30 2.22
C MET A 252 -15.38 35.88 0.79
N TYR A 253 -15.85 34.65 0.59
CA TYR A 253 -16.26 34.14 -0.71
C TYR A 253 -17.48 34.89 -1.26
N ALA A 254 -18.50 35.13 -0.43
CA ALA A 254 -19.70 35.90 -0.78
C ALA A 254 -19.37 37.37 -1.11
N ARG A 255 -18.41 37.97 -0.39
CA ARG A 255 -17.85 39.30 -0.75
C ARG A 255 -17.14 39.29 -2.09
N ARG A 256 -16.36 38.25 -2.38
CA ARG A 256 -15.59 38.15 -3.63
C ARG A 256 -16.48 37.98 -4.86
N ILE A 257 -17.63 37.33 -4.70
CA ILE A 257 -18.65 37.11 -5.76
C ILE A 257 -19.59 38.32 -5.92
N GLY A 258 -19.50 39.32 -5.02
CA GLY A 258 -20.29 40.55 -5.13
C GLY A 258 -21.75 40.38 -4.71
N LEU A 259 -22.09 39.33 -3.96
CA LEU A 259 -23.46 39.05 -3.50
C LEU A 259 -23.95 40.01 -2.41
N ILE A 260 -23.03 40.75 -1.76
CA ILE A 260 -23.33 41.67 -0.66
C ILE A 260 -23.17 43.11 -1.16
N ARG A 261 -24.27 43.70 -1.65
CA ARG A 261 -24.37 45.13 -1.93
C ARG A 261 -24.38 45.87 -0.59
N LYS A 262 -23.37 46.70 -0.32
CA LYS A 262 -23.39 47.61 0.84
C LYS A 262 -24.61 48.53 0.70
N VAL A 263 -25.60 48.39 1.58
CA VAL A 263 -26.55 49.47 1.85
C VAL A 263 -25.77 50.51 2.65
N SER A 264 -25.49 51.63 1.98
CA SER A 264 -24.94 52.84 2.61
C SER A 264 -26.06 53.49 3.42
N SER A 265 -25.85 53.64 4.72
CA SER A 265 -26.48 54.67 5.55
C SER A 265 -25.39 55.52 6.16
#